data_AF-A0A820RXD3-F1
#
_entry.id   AF-A0A820RXD3-F1
#
_cell.length_a   1.000
_cell.length_b   1.000
_cell.length_c   1.000
_cell.angle_alpha   90.00
_cell.angle_beta   90.00
_cell.angle_gamma   90.00
#
_symmetry.space_group_name_H-M   'P 1'
#
loop_
_entity.id
_entity.type
_entity.pdbx_description
1 polymer ?
#
loop_
_entity_poly.entity_id
_entity_poly.type
_entity_poly.pdbx_seq_one_letter_code
_entity_poly.pdbx_strand_id
1 'polypeptide(L)'
;HVSTPRHLFVDGTLLTPEDQLQLNKFYGNDNQKWHLTYKATRDGFAIDDFHRCCDSQGPTMTIIQTLDKYLFGGYTSISWNFHQGANTDATDRTAFLFTLTNPHGISPTKYSTKSSGEHAVAPNAMGPTFGHYDISVYPNSTFN
;
A
#
# COMPACT_ATOMS: atom_id res chain seq x y z
N HIS A 1 24.64 21.19 10.39
CA HIS A 1 24.67 19.72 10.26
C HIS A 1 23.67 19.31 9.20
N VAL A 2 24.14 18.80 8.05
CA VAL A 2 23.25 18.22 7.05
C VAL A 2 22.94 16.81 7.53
N SER A 3 21.71 16.57 7.98
CA SER A 3 21.26 15.24 8.36
C SER A 3 21.25 14.35 7.12
N THR A 4 21.96 13.23 7.15
CA THR A 4 21.89 12.21 6.11
C THR A 4 20.42 11.81 5.88
N PRO A 5 19.94 11.71 4.63
CA PRO A 5 18.56 11.30 4.37
C PRO A 5 18.29 9.96 5.05
N ARG A 6 17.24 9.90 5.88
CA ARG A 6 16.80 8.62 6.44
C ARG A 6 16.19 7.80 5.32
N HIS A 7 16.88 6.74 4.90
CA HIS A 7 16.35 5.74 3.97
C HIS A 7 15.38 4.82 4.72
N LEU A 8 14.11 5.20 4.79
CA LEU A 8 13.05 4.47 5.49
C LEU A 8 12.31 3.53 4.54
N PHE A 9 12.23 3.86 3.25
CA PHE A 9 11.68 3.01 2.20
C PHE A 9 12.79 2.69 1.20
N VAL A 10 13.45 1.54 1.42
CA VAL A 10 14.62 1.11 0.65
C VAL A 10 14.18 0.61 -0.74
N ASP A 11 14.95 0.96 -1.76
CA ASP A 11 14.75 0.62 -3.19
C ASP A 11 13.48 1.19 -3.86
N GLY A 12 12.60 1.82 -3.08
CA GLY A 12 11.45 2.58 -3.57
C GLY A 12 11.87 3.95 -4.12
N THR A 13 11.28 4.34 -5.25
CA THR A 13 11.62 5.61 -5.94
C THR A 13 10.46 6.60 -6.00
N LEU A 14 9.30 6.26 -5.45
CA LEU A 14 8.10 7.11 -5.54
C LEU A 14 8.02 8.18 -4.46
N LEU A 15 8.68 7.97 -3.33
CA LEU A 15 8.47 8.77 -2.11
C LEU A 15 9.61 9.76 -1.90
N THR A 16 9.27 11.01 -1.62
CA THR A 16 10.20 11.99 -1.05
C THR A 16 10.57 11.62 0.39
N PRO A 17 11.65 12.18 0.98
CA PRO A 17 11.95 11.99 2.39
C PRO A 17 10.79 12.39 3.32
N GLU A 18 10.05 13.45 2.96
CA GLU A 18 8.88 13.93 3.70
C GLU A 18 7.73 12.92 3.66
N ASP A 19 7.46 12.33 2.49
CA ASP A 19 6.46 11.28 2.34
C ASP A 19 6.79 10.06 3.20
N GLN A 20 8.06 9.63 3.20
CA GLN A 20 8.52 8.50 4.00
C GLN A 20 8.30 8.72 5.51
N LEU A 21 8.63 9.92 5.99
CA LEU A 21 8.39 10.30 7.38
C LEU A 21 6.89 10.33 7.69
N GLN A 22 6.07 10.84 6.77
CA GLN A 22 4.63 10.94 6.98
C GLN A 22 3.96 9.56 7.03
N LEU A 23 4.35 8.63 6.16
CA LEU A 23 3.86 7.25 6.20
C LEU A 23 4.25 6.53 7.50
N ASN A 24 5.47 6.74 7.99
CA ASN A 24 5.91 6.17 9.27
C ASN A 24 5.14 6.74 10.47
N LYS A 25 4.78 8.03 10.43
CA LYS A 25 3.86 8.63 11.42
C LYS A 25 2.48 7.99 11.38
N PHE A 26 1.94 7.71 10.17
CA PHE A 26 0.65 7.02 10.03
C PHE A 26 0.68 5.60 10.59
N TYR A 27 1.79 4.89 10.34
CA TYR A 27 2.07 3.56 10.89
C TYR A 27 2.27 3.56 12.41
N GLY A 28 2.79 4.66 12.97
CA GLY A 28 3.02 4.82 14.42
C GLY A 28 4.44 4.47 14.87
N ASN A 29 5.40 4.38 13.94
CA ASN A 29 6.82 4.19 14.24
C ASN A 29 7.69 4.98 13.25
N ASP A 30 8.22 6.11 13.71
CA ASP A 30 9.05 7.04 12.92
C ASP A 30 10.31 6.40 12.32
N ASN A 31 10.82 5.33 12.94
CA ASN A 31 12.06 4.66 12.52
C ASN A 31 11.80 3.33 11.78
N GLN A 32 10.55 3.04 11.43
CA GLN A 32 10.21 1.84 10.67
C GLN A 32 10.94 1.85 9.31
N LYS A 33 11.50 0.70 8.94
CA LYS A 33 12.11 0.49 7.63
C LYS A 33 11.25 -0.46 6.80
N TRP A 34 11.09 -0.12 5.54
CA TRP A 34 10.35 -0.87 4.53
C TRP A 34 11.30 -1.22 3.40
N HIS A 35 11.13 -2.42 2.84
CA HIS A 35 11.88 -2.88 1.67
C HIS A 35 10.90 -3.10 0.53
N LEU A 36 11.28 -2.69 -0.68
CA LEU A 36 10.46 -2.85 -1.87
C LEU A 36 10.36 -4.32 -2.29
N THR A 37 9.22 -4.95 -2.03
CA THR A 37 8.94 -6.32 -2.49
C THR A 37 8.43 -6.36 -3.92
N TYR A 38 7.58 -5.40 -4.32
CA TYR A 38 6.95 -5.33 -5.63
C TYR A 38 6.93 -3.90 -6.20
N LYS A 39 7.23 -3.76 -7.49
CA LYS A 39 7.03 -2.55 -8.28
C LYS A 39 6.58 -2.95 -9.67
N ALA A 40 5.36 -2.56 -10.06
CA ALA A 40 4.76 -2.98 -11.32
C ALA A 40 5.63 -2.70 -12.56
N THR A 41 6.32 -1.55 -12.59
CA THR A 41 7.24 -1.19 -13.70
C THR A 41 8.56 -1.98 -13.71
N ARG A 42 8.87 -2.74 -12.66
CA ARG A 42 10.02 -3.64 -12.55
C ARG A 42 9.61 -5.11 -12.73
N ASP A 43 8.55 -5.51 -12.05
CA ASP A 43 8.17 -6.92 -11.87
C ASP A 43 7.05 -7.38 -12.81
N GLY A 44 6.37 -6.44 -13.48
CA GLY A 44 5.22 -6.69 -14.34
C GLY A 44 3.90 -6.23 -13.70
N PHE A 45 2.87 -6.08 -14.54
CA PHE A 45 1.54 -5.59 -14.15
C PHE A 45 0.49 -6.71 -14.01
N ALA A 46 0.88 -7.97 -14.15
CA ALA A 46 -0.04 -9.09 -14.01
C ALA A 46 -0.33 -9.39 -12.53
N ILE A 47 -1.49 -9.98 -12.26
CA ILE A 47 -1.86 -10.50 -10.92
C ILE A 47 -0.77 -11.46 -10.42
N ASP A 48 -0.30 -12.35 -11.28
CA ASP A 48 0.72 -13.34 -10.94
C ASP A 48 2.06 -12.69 -10.57
N ASP A 49 2.39 -11.52 -11.13
CA ASP A 49 3.59 -10.78 -10.76
C ASP A 49 3.47 -10.20 -9.35
N PHE A 50 2.29 -9.66 -9.01
CA PHE A 50 2.01 -9.18 -7.66
C PHE A 50 2.08 -10.33 -6.64
N HIS A 51 1.35 -11.43 -6.86
CA HIS A 51 1.34 -12.55 -5.90
C HIS A 51 2.70 -13.22 -5.77
N ARG A 52 3.45 -13.38 -6.87
CA ARG A 52 4.84 -13.87 -6.83
C ARG A 52 5.72 -13.04 -5.90
N CYS A 53 5.49 -11.73 -5.83
CA CYS A 53 6.31 -10.80 -5.04
C CYS A 53 5.77 -10.50 -3.64
N CYS A 54 4.46 -10.54 -3.42
CA CYS A 54 3.81 -10.01 -2.22
C CYS A 54 3.18 -11.07 -1.31
N ASP A 55 2.94 -12.30 -1.81
CA ASP A 55 2.33 -13.33 -0.99
C ASP A 55 3.21 -13.70 0.21
N SER A 56 2.56 -13.88 1.37
CA SER A 56 3.23 -14.19 2.64
C SER A 56 4.28 -13.18 3.12
N GLN A 57 4.34 -11.97 2.53
CA GLN A 57 5.31 -10.92 2.91
C GLN A 57 4.79 -9.92 3.96
N GLY A 58 3.57 -10.09 4.46
CA GLY A 58 2.92 -9.12 5.37
C GLY A 58 3.71 -8.90 6.66
N PRO A 59 3.65 -7.70 7.26
CA PRO A 59 2.79 -6.54 6.92
C PRO A 59 3.29 -5.76 5.68
N THR A 60 2.38 -5.12 4.94
CA THR A 60 2.74 -4.36 3.72
C THR A 60 2.16 -2.95 3.68
N MET A 61 2.87 -2.04 3.01
CA MET A 61 2.43 -0.69 2.66
C MET A 61 2.34 -0.60 1.14
N THR A 62 1.12 -0.48 0.61
CA THR A 62 0.87 -0.30 -0.83
C THR A 62 0.83 1.18 -1.17
N ILE A 63 1.59 1.59 -2.19
CA ILE A 63 1.68 2.97 -2.66
C ILE A 63 1.32 2.98 -4.14
N ILE A 64 0.31 3.78 -4.49
CA ILE A 64 -0.22 3.92 -5.85
C ILE A 64 0.08 5.33 -6.32
N GLN A 65 0.64 5.45 -7.53
CA GLN A 65 0.83 6.72 -8.21
C GLN A 65 -0.11 6.82 -9.41
N THR A 66 -0.89 7.91 -9.49
CA THR A 66 -1.71 8.21 -10.69
C THR A 66 -0.88 8.79 -11.83
N LEU A 67 -1.50 8.90 -13.01
CA LEU A 67 -0.94 9.65 -14.15
C LEU A 67 -0.57 11.09 -13.77
N ASP A 68 -1.44 11.76 -13.02
CA ASP A 68 -1.26 13.12 -12.51
C ASP A 68 -0.32 13.20 -11.29
N LYS A 69 0.44 12.13 -11.00
CA LYS A 69 1.44 12.05 -9.92
C LYS A 69 0.89 12.17 -8.50
N TYR A 70 -0.41 11.91 -8.31
CA TYR A 70 -1.00 11.80 -6.98
C TYR A 70 -0.61 10.48 -6.32
N LEU A 71 -0.33 10.53 -5.02
CA LEU A 71 0.13 9.42 -4.20
C LEU A 71 -0.89 9.10 -3.11
N PHE A 72 -1.37 7.86 -3.12
CA PHE A 72 -2.31 7.33 -2.13
C PHE A 72 -2.11 5.82 -2.00
N GLY A 73 -2.81 5.19 -1.06
CA GLY A 73 -2.73 3.74 -0.90
C GLY A 73 -3.28 3.25 0.42
N GLY A 74 -2.74 2.12 0.87
CA GLY A 74 -3.20 1.45 2.08
C GLY A 74 -2.13 0.61 2.74
N TYR A 75 -2.29 0.43 4.05
CA TYR A 75 -1.50 -0.46 4.88
C TYR A 75 -2.36 -1.65 5.33
N THR A 76 -1.74 -2.82 5.42
CA THR A 76 -2.31 -3.97 6.13
C THR A 76 -1.24 -4.73 6.91
N SER A 77 -1.63 -5.23 8.08
CA SER A 77 -0.86 -6.20 8.86
C SER A 77 -0.98 -7.64 8.35
N ILE A 78 -1.97 -7.92 7.51
CA ILE A 78 -2.27 -9.25 6.99
C ILE A 78 -1.44 -9.52 5.74
N SER A 79 -0.99 -10.76 5.59
CA SER A 79 -0.31 -11.20 4.37
C SER A 79 -1.29 -11.37 3.22
N TRP A 80 -0.87 -10.97 2.02
CA TRP A 80 -1.53 -11.35 0.77
C TRP A 80 -1.39 -12.86 0.56
N ASN A 81 -2.44 -13.49 0.01
CA ASN A 81 -2.43 -14.90 -0.32
C ASN A 81 -3.25 -15.16 -1.58
N PHE A 82 -2.68 -15.86 -2.56
CA PHE A 82 -3.44 -16.37 -3.69
C PHE A 82 -4.34 -17.55 -3.27
N HIS A 83 -5.56 -17.27 -2.82
CA HIS A 83 -6.59 -18.29 -2.60
C HIS A 83 -7.59 -18.29 -3.76
N GLN A 84 -7.53 -19.30 -4.63
CA GLN A 84 -8.63 -19.58 -5.55
C GLN A 84 -9.83 -20.10 -4.75
N GLY A 85 -10.93 -19.35 -4.72
CA GLY A 85 -12.25 -19.91 -4.40
C GLY A 85 -12.93 -19.46 -3.10
N ALA A 86 -12.49 -18.42 -2.40
CA ALA A 86 -13.29 -17.86 -1.31
C ALA A 86 -13.20 -16.33 -1.27
N ASN A 87 -14.37 -15.67 -1.22
CA ASN A 87 -14.48 -14.29 -0.77
C ASN A 87 -14.06 -14.24 0.70
N THR A 88 -12.78 -13.99 0.95
CA THR A 88 -12.25 -13.85 2.31
C THR A 88 -11.86 -12.40 2.53
N ASP A 89 -12.87 -11.55 2.68
CA ASP A 89 -12.66 -10.31 3.39
C ASP A 89 -12.00 -10.64 4.74
N ALA A 90 -10.87 -10.01 5.00
CA ALA A 90 -10.07 -10.25 6.17
C ALA A 90 -10.26 -9.11 7.17
N THR A 91 -10.32 -9.50 8.44
CA THR A 91 -10.43 -8.55 9.55
C THR A 91 -9.05 -8.04 9.93
N ASP A 92 -8.79 -6.76 9.62
CA ASP A 92 -7.57 -6.06 10.05
C ASP A 92 -7.94 -4.75 10.73
N ARG A 93 -7.82 -4.72 12.06
CA ARG A 93 -8.10 -3.51 12.86
C ARG A 93 -7.00 -2.46 12.77
N THR A 94 -5.85 -2.83 12.22
CA THR A 94 -4.69 -1.94 12.06
C THR A 94 -4.58 -1.41 10.64
N ALA A 95 -5.34 -1.97 9.70
CA ALA A 95 -5.38 -1.48 8.33
C ALA A 95 -5.89 -0.03 8.28
N PHE A 96 -5.39 0.69 7.29
CA PHE A 96 -5.82 2.05 7.02
C PHE A 96 -5.54 2.40 5.56
N LEU A 97 -6.33 3.34 5.05
CA LEU A 97 -6.06 4.03 3.79
C LEU A 97 -5.34 5.34 4.07
N PHE A 98 -4.66 5.88 3.07
CA PHE A 98 -4.07 7.19 3.15
C PHE A 98 -4.06 7.90 1.79
N THR A 99 -4.00 9.22 1.85
CA THR A 99 -3.53 10.07 0.75
C THR A 99 -2.30 10.86 1.23
N LEU A 100 -1.29 10.98 0.37
CA LEU A 100 -0.15 11.89 0.55
C LEU A 100 -0.34 13.13 -0.32
N THR A 101 -0.72 12.94 -1.58
CA THR A 101 -1.07 14.01 -2.52
C THR A 101 -2.35 13.66 -3.27
N ASN A 102 -3.14 14.68 -3.61
CA ASN A 102 -4.46 14.52 -4.24
C ASN A 102 -4.85 15.80 -5.01
N PRO A 103 -5.80 15.74 -5.95
CA PRO A 103 -6.20 16.87 -6.79
C PRO A 103 -6.86 18.03 -6.03
N HIS A 104 -7.26 17.81 -4.78
CA HIS A 104 -7.93 18.81 -3.96
C HIS A 104 -6.98 19.53 -3.00
N GLY A 105 -5.67 19.21 -3.04
CA GLY A 105 -4.69 19.82 -2.14
C GLY A 105 -4.92 19.51 -0.66
N ILE A 106 -5.65 18.43 -0.35
CA ILE A 106 -5.87 17.98 1.02
C ILE A 106 -4.52 17.54 1.58
N SER A 107 -4.17 18.01 2.77
CA SER A 107 -2.97 17.59 3.48
C SER A 107 -2.91 16.06 3.63
N PRO A 108 -1.71 15.46 3.77
CA PRO A 108 -1.58 14.03 4.00
C PRO A 108 -2.51 13.55 5.12
N THR A 109 -3.37 12.58 4.81
CA THR A 109 -4.46 12.15 5.70
C THR A 109 -4.50 10.63 5.79
N LYS A 110 -4.70 10.11 7.01
CA LYS A 110 -4.94 8.69 7.30
C LYS A 110 -6.43 8.45 7.56
N TYR A 111 -6.97 7.41 6.93
CA TYR A 111 -8.34 6.94 7.12
C TYR A 111 -8.28 5.54 7.73
N SER A 112 -8.54 5.46 9.04
CA SER A 112 -8.56 4.18 9.76
C SER A 112 -9.79 3.35 9.39
N THR A 113 -9.68 2.03 9.49
CA THR A 113 -10.83 1.13 9.38
C THR A 113 -11.86 1.38 10.47
N LYS A 114 -13.10 0.93 10.23
CA LYS A 114 -14.13 0.84 11.28
C LYS A 114 -13.61 0.01 12.45
N SER A 115 -14.16 0.23 13.65
CA SER A 115 -13.71 -0.40 14.90
C SER A 115 -13.70 -1.94 14.87
N SER A 116 -14.56 -2.56 14.08
CA SER A 116 -14.55 -4.02 13.92
C SER A 116 -13.36 -4.53 13.10
N GLY A 117 -12.83 -3.70 12.18
CA GLY A 117 -11.79 -4.08 11.20
C GLY A 117 -12.29 -5.05 10.13
N GLU A 118 -13.57 -5.40 10.13
CA GLU A 118 -14.18 -6.32 9.17
C GLU A 118 -14.16 -5.71 7.77
N HIS A 119 -13.89 -6.54 6.76
CA HIS A 119 -13.80 -6.13 5.35
C HIS A 119 -12.74 -5.05 5.08
N ALA A 120 -11.76 -4.92 5.97
CA ALA A 120 -10.68 -3.94 5.84
C ALA A 120 -9.77 -4.24 4.65
N VAL A 121 -9.57 -5.52 4.33
CA VAL A 121 -8.65 -5.98 3.29
C VAL A 121 -9.25 -7.21 2.63
N ALA A 122 -9.12 -7.34 1.32
CA ALA A 122 -9.45 -8.56 0.61
C ALA A 122 -8.14 -9.19 0.10
N PRO A 123 -7.45 -10.02 0.91
CA PRO A 123 -6.22 -10.71 0.51
C PRO A 123 -6.55 -11.94 -0.35
N ASN A 124 -7.27 -11.72 -1.45
CA ASN A 124 -7.74 -12.77 -2.35
C ASN A 124 -6.86 -12.84 -3.60
N ALA A 125 -7.27 -13.64 -4.60
CA ALA A 125 -6.54 -13.83 -5.86
C ALA A 125 -6.41 -12.55 -6.74
N MET A 126 -6.92 -11.41 -6.30
CA MET A 126 -6.74 -10.11 -6.97
C MET A 126 -5.51 -9.37 -6.40
N GLY A 127 -5.14 -8.28 -7.07
CA GLY A 127 -4.15 -7.34 -6.55
C GLY A 127 -4.58 -6.65 -5.24
N PRO A 128 -3.80 -5.67 -4.77
CA PRO A 128 -4.03 -5.05 -3.47
C PRO A 128 -5.42 -4.41 -3.39
N THR A 129 -6.23 -4.90 -2.44
CA THR A 129 -7.63 -4.52 -2.25
C THR A 129 -7.91 -4.17 -0.79
N PHE A 130 -8.47 -2.98 -0.56
CA PHE A 130 -8.74 -2.42 0.77
C PHE A 130 -10.17 -1.91 0.88
N GLY A 131 -10.75 -1.99 2.08
CA GLY A 131 -12.00 -1.34 2.47
C GLY A 131 -13.23 -1.77 1.66
N HIS A 132 -13.50 -3.08 1.53
CA HIS A 132 -14.58 -3.61 0.69
C HIS A 132 -14.64 -2.94 -0.71
N TYR A 133 -13.49 -2.90 -1.38
CA TYR A 133 -13.27 -2.27 -2.69
C TYR A 133 -13.11 -0.73 -2.72
N ASP A 134 -12.93 -0.06 -1.57
CA ASP A 134 -12.52 1.36 -1.52
C ASP A 134 -11.28 1.64 -2.37
N ILE A 135 -10.30 0.73 -2.34
CA ILE A 135 -9.18 0.69 -3.30
C ILE A 135 -9.09 -0.73 -3.82
N SER A 136 -9.10 -0.89 -5.15
CA SER A 136 -8.83 -2.17 -5.81
C SER A 136 -7.95 -1.92 -7.02
N VAL A 137 -6.77 -2.54 -7.07
CA VAL A 137 -5.88 -2.46 -8.23
C VAL A 137 -6.01 -3.73 -9.04
N TYR A 138 -6.69 -3.63 -10.19
CA TYR A 138 -6.87 -4.74 -11.13
C TYR A 138 -5.64 -4.87 -12.04
N PRO A 139 -5.34 -6.11 -12.51
CA PRO A 139 -4.29 -6.34 -13.51
C PRO A 139 -4.57 -5.56 -14.79
N ASN A 140 -3.49 -5.31 -15.54
CA ASN A 140 -3.52 -4.55 -16.80
C ASN A 140 -3.91 -3.06 -16.63
N SER A 141 -3.82 -2.53 -15.41
CA SER A 141 -3.82 -1.08 -15.19
C SER A 141 -2.48 -0.49 -15.69
N THR A 142 -2.28 -0.48 -17.00
CA THR A 142 -1.08 0.04 -17.65
C THR A 142 -1.20 1.54 -17.92
N PHE A 143 -0.06 2.22 -17.83
CA PHE A 143 0.13 3.51 -18.49
C PHE A 143 0.09 3.26 -20.00
N ASN A 144 -0.86 3.87 -20.71
CA ASN A 144 -0.77 4.07 -22.16
C ASN A 144 0.05 5.34 -22.44
#